data_AF-A0A951XF03-F1
#
_entry.id   AF-A0A951XF03-F1
#
_cell.length_a   1.000
_cell.length_b   1.000
_cell.length_c   1.000
_cell.angle_alpha   90.00
_cell.angle_beta   90.00
_cell.angle_gamma   90.00
#
_symmetry.space_group_name_H-M   'P 1'
#
loop_
_entity.id
_entity.type
_entity.pdbx_description
1 polymer ?
#
loop_
_entity_poly.entity_id
_entity_poly.type
_entity_poly.pdbx_seq_one_letter_code
_entity_poly.pdbx_strand_id
1 'polypeptide(L)'
;MLWLILAIVLTLGLSFFCSLFEAMVLSTTVADIEALKRRDKRRGELLEEIKRSLDETISAILTLNTVANTLGSVIIGGLTAHLFGNAALGFLSAGMTLAILIFSEVLPKNLGVVYRRSLQPHVVYPLWGVRRTLTPITYFCGLLVRWAIPNREEDHADDEEIILLAERGAQQGTLSRSESSIIANALSLDDV
;
A
#
# COMPACT_ATOMS: atom_id res chain seq x y z
N MET A 1 -16.96 -2.67 29.95
CA MET A 1 -17.35 -1.68 28.92
C MET A 1 -16.19 -0.80 28.46
N LEU A 2 -15.45 -0.15 29.37
CA LEU A 2 -14.28 0.69 29.02
C LEU A 2 -13.27 -0.05 28.11
N TRP A 3 -12.89 -1.27 28.46
CA TRP A 3 -11.94 -2.09 27.68
C TRP A 3 -12.40 -2.37 26.26
N LEU A 4 -13.71 -2.54 26.05
CA LEU A 4 -14.29 -2.77 24.72
C LEU A 4 -14.21 -1.51 23.86
N ILE A 5 -14.57 -0.35 24.44
CA ILE A 5 -14.47 0.94 23.74
C ILE A 5 -13.00 1.23 23.41
N LEU A 6 -12.09 1.00 24.35
CA LEU A 6 -10.66 1.19 24.15
C LEU A 6 -10.13 0.29 23.03
N ALA A 7 -10.53 -0.99 23.01
CA ALA A 7 -10.15 -1.93 21.95
C ALA A 7 -10.65 -1.47 20.58
N ILE A 8 -11.92 -1.06 20.46
CA ILE A 8 -12.49 -0.54 19.21
C ILE A 8 -11.72 0.70 18.73
N VAL A 9 -11.52 1.69 19.60
CA VAL A 9 -10.83 2.94 19.24
C VAL A 9 -9.38 2.66 18.83
N LEU A 10 -8.68 1.78 19.55
CA LEU A 10 -7.31 1.43 19.24
C LEU A 10 -7.21 0.69 17.90
N THR A 11 -8.09 -0.29 17.65
CA THR A 11 -8.12 -1.03 16.38
C THR A 11 -8.41 -0.12 15.20
N LEU A 12 -9.47 0.70 15.28
CA LEU A 12 -9.83 1.64 14.22
C LEU A 12 -8.76 2.71 14.04
N GLY A 13 -8.20 3.24 15.12
CA GLY A 13 -7.15 4.26 15.06
C GLY A 13 -5.87 3.73 14.41
N LEU A 14 -5.41 2.55 14.81
CA LEU A 14 -4.22 1.93 14.21
C LEU A 14 -4.44 1.62 12.73
N SER A 15 -5.60 1.04 12.38
CA SER A 15 -5.96 0.75 10.99
C SER A 15 -6.07 2.03 10.15
N PHE A 16 -6.69 3.09 10.69
CA PHE A 16 -6.76 4.42 10.08
C PHE A 16 -5.37 4.96 9.71
N PHE A 17 -4.41 4.92 10.64
CA PHE A 17 -3.06 5.41 10.36
C PHE A 17 -2.35 4.56 9.31
N CYS A 18 -2.47 3.24 9.36
CA CYS A 18 -1.90 2.36 8.34
C CYS A 18 -2.42 2.72 6.94
N SER A 19 -3.74 2.82 6.76
CA SER A 19 -4.33 3.15 5.46
C SER A 19 -4.06 4.59 5.02
N LEU A 20 -3.95 5.53 5.95
CA LEU A 20 -3.53 6.91 5.66
C LEU A 20 -2.10 6.95 5.10
N PHE A 21 -1.19 6.22 5.75
CA PHE A 21 0.22 6.13 5.38
C PHE A 21 0.41 5.45 4.03
N GLU A 22 -0.28 4.33 3.82
CA GLU A 22 -0.32 3.59 2.56
C GLU A 22 -0.68 4.52 1.38
N ALA A 23 -1.82 5.20 1.48
CA ALA A 23 -2.31 6.07 0.41
C ALA A 23 -1.41 7.30 0.18
N MET A 24 -0.83 7.86 1.24
CA MET A 24 0.10 8.99 1.13
C MET A 24 1.38 8.57 0.40
N VAL A 25 1.98 7.43 0.74
CA VAL A 25 3.22 6.96 0.10
C VAL A 25 2.97 6.54 -1.35
N LEU A 26 1.87 5.84 -1.61
CA LEU A 26 1.46 5.48 -2.96
C LEU A 26 1.30 6.70 -3.85
N SER A 27 0.58 7.72 -3.38
CA SER A 27 0.31 8.93 -4.13
C SER A 27 1.46 9.95 -4.15
N THR A 28 2.54 9.73 -3.39
CA THR A 28 3.69 10.64 -3.37
C THR A 28 4.42 10.63 -4.71
N THR A 29 4.64 11.82 -5.28
CA THR A 29 5.36 12.02 -6.54
C THR A 29 6.80 12.44 -6.32
N VAL A 30 7.66 12.29 -7.34
CA VAL A 30 9.05 12.77 -7.32
C VAL A 30 9.13 14.26 -6.99
N ALA A 31 8.24 15.08 -7.54
CA ALA A 31 8.18 16.51 -7.26
C ALA A 31 7.90 16.80 -5.77
N ASP A 32 7.06 16.00 -5.12
CA ASP A 32 6.77 16.17 -3.69
C ASP A 32 8.00 15.82 -2.82
N ILE A 33 8.77 14.78 -3.21
CA ILE A 33 10.02 14.39 -2.54
C ILE A 33 11.06 15.52 -2.64
N GLU A 34 11.25 16.10 -3.83
CA GLU A 34 12.26 17.15 -4.01
C GLU A 34 11.83 18.45 -3.34
N ALA A 35 10.53 18.73 -3.28
CA ALA A 35 9.99 19.82 -2.47
C ALA A 35 10.27 19.60 -0.98
N LEU A 36 10.15 18.36 -0.47
CA LEU A 36 10.47 18.03 0.92
C LEU A 36 11.97 18.15 1.20
N LYS A 37 12.86 17.66 0.32
CA LYS A 37 14.31 17.79 0.47
C LYS A 37 14.78 19.23 0.57
N ARG A 38 14.14 20.15 -0.17
CA ARG A 38 14.42 21.59 -0.08
C ARG A 38 14.07 22.18 1.28
N ARG A 39 13.05 21.66 1.95
CA ARG A 39 12.61 22.13 3.29
C ARG A 39 13.38 21.44 4.42
N ASP A 40 13.51 20.12 4.32
CA ASP A 40 14.22 19.26 5.27
C ASP A 40 14.90 18.14 4.47
N LYS A 41 16.21 18.31 4.26
CA LYS A 41 17.03 17.37 3.49
C LYS A 41 16.93 15.94 4.02
N ARG A 42 16.97 15.76 5.35
CA ARG A 42 16.96 14.43 5.98
C ARG A 42 15.63 13.71 5.78
N ARG A 43 14.51 14.40 5.99
CA ARG A 43 13.17 13.81 5.78
C ARG A 43 12.92 13.51 4.31
N GLY A 44 13.38 14.38 3.41
CA GLY A 44 13.26 14.16 1.97
C GLY A 44 14.07 12.96 1.47
N GLU A 45 15.31 12.79 1.94
CA GLU A 45 16.14 11.62 1.63
C GLU A 45 15.51 10.32 2.15
N LEU A 46 14.95 10.34 3.37
CA LEU A 46 14.28 9.16 3.94
C LEU A 46 13.01 8.81 3.15
N LEU A 47 12.23 9.81 2.73
CA LEU A 47 11.05 9.58 1.91
C LEU A 47 11.42 9.01 0.53
N GLU A 48 12.53 9.44 -0.04
CA GLU A 48 13.05 8.87 -1.28
C GLU A 48 13.43 7.40 -1.10
N GLU A 49 14.13 7.05 -0.02
CA GLU A 49 14.50 5.66 0.28
C GLU A 49 13.25 4.77 0.44
N ILE A 50 12.25 5.28 1.17
CA ILE A 50 10.94 4.63 1.32
C ILE A 50 10.27 4.44 -0.04
N LYS A 51 10.32 5.44 -0.93
CA LYS A 51 9.71 5.35 -2.27
C LYS A 51 10.47 4.38 -3.18
N ARG A 52 11.79 4.25 -3.04
CA ARG A 52 12.59 3.24 -3.76
C ARG A 52 12.27 1.82 -3.31
N SER A 53 11.96 1.64 -2.03
CA SER A 53 11.56 0.36 -1.42
C SER A 53 10.04 0.28 -1.20
N LEU A 54 9.28 0.73 -2.21
CA LEU A 54 7.83 0.90 -2.12
C LEU A 54 7.12 -0.43 -1.78
N ASP A 55 7.48 -1.51 -2.47
CA ASP A 55 6.83 -2.81 -2.31
C ASP A 55 7.02 -3.38 -0.90
N GLU A 56 8.25 -3.32 -0.37
CA GLU A 56 8.56 -3.74 1.01
C GLU A 56 7.77 -2.91 2.02
N THR A 57 7.72 -1.60 1.80
CA THR A 57 7.06 -0.65 2.69
C THR A 57 5.55 -0.85 2.71
N ILE A 58 4.92 -0.98 1.53
CA ILE A 58 3.48 -1.22 1.42
C ILE A 58 3.13 -2.58 2.00
N SER A 59 3.92 -3.61 1.69
CA SER A 59 3.73 -4.94 2.27
C SER A 59 3.76 -4.90 3.80
N ALA A 60 4.73 -4.18 4.39
CA ALA A 60 4.80 -3.98 5.84
C ALA A 60 3.54 -3.28 6.40
N ILE A 61 3.13 -2.16 5.81
CA ILE A 61 1.95 -1.40 6.27
C ILE A 61 0.67 -2.24 6.15
N LEU A 62 0.49 -2.94 5.04
CA LEU A 62 -0.68 -3.79 4.80
C LEU A 62 -0.71 -4.97 5.79
N THR A 63 0.45 -5.56 6.07
CA THR A 63 0.59 -6.60 7.10
C THR A 63 0.19 -6.08 8.47
N LEU A 64 0.68 -4.89 8.85
CA LEU A 64 0.30 -4.26 10.12
C LEU A 64 -1.21 -4.02 10.21
N ASN A 65 -1.80 -3.51 9.14
CA ASN A 65 -3.24 -3.24 9.06
C ASN A 65 -4.05 -4.53 9.25
N THR A 66 -3.61 -5.60 8.59
CA THR A 66 -4.26 -6.91 8.65
C THR A 66 -4.19 -7.49 10.05
N VAL A 67 -3.02 -7.42 10.69
CA VAL A 67 -2.81 -7.87 12.07
C VAL A 67 -3.65 -7.05 13.04
N ALA A 68 -3.66 -5.72 12.89
CA ALA A 68 -4.45 -4.81 13.73
C ALA A 68 -5.95 -5.12 13.66
N ASN A 69 -6.49 -5.29 12.45
CA ASN A 69 -7.91 -5.59 12.24
C ASN A 69 -8.28 -7.00 12.70
N THR A 70 -7.43 -8.00 12.42
CA THR A 70 -7.69 -9.39 12.81
C THR A 70 -7.63 -9.56 14.32
N LEU A 71 -6.53 -9.13 14.96
CA LEU A 71 -6.39 -9.23 16.42
C LEU A 71 -7.41 -8.34 17.13
N GLY A 72 -7.64 -7.13 16.61
CA GLY A 72 -8.64 -6.21 17.13
C GLY A 72 -10.04 -6.82 17.12
N SER A 73 -10.47 -7.37 15.98
CA SER A 73 -11.76 -8.03 15.84
C SER A 73 -11.91 -9.23 16.78
N VAL A 74 -10.86 -10.05 16.94
CA VAL A 74 -10.85 -11.18 17.89
C VAL A 74 -11.01 -10.69 19.34
N ILE A 75 -10.26 -9.67 19.75
CA ILE A 75 -10.35 -9.10 21.11
C ILE A 75 -11.74 -8.50 21.35
N ILE A 76 -12.23 -7.70 20.41
CA ILE A 76 -13.55 -7.04 20.51
C ILE A 76 -14.66 -8.10 20.55
N GLY A 77 -14.59 -9.12 19.69
CA GLY A 77 -15.52 -10.25 19.70
C GLY A 77 -15.52 -11.00 21.03
N GLY A 78 -14.35 -11.34 21.58
CA GLY A 78 -14.22 -11.98 22.89
C GLY A 78 -14.80 -11.15 24.03
N LEU A 79 -14.49 -9.85 24.06
CA LEU A 79 -15.04 -8.92 25.06
C LEU A 79 -16.56 -8.75 24.93
N THR A 80 -17.08 -8.80 23.71
CA THR A 80 -18.51 -8.66 23.43
C THR A 80 -19.29 -9.89 23.86
N ALA A 81 -18.77 -11.09 23.55
CA ALA A 81 -19.35 -12.34 24.01
C ALA A 81 -19.44 -12.37 25.54
N HIS A 82 -18.39 -11.91 26.23
CA HIS A 82 -18.34 -11.89 27.68
C HIS A 82 -19.30 -10.85 28.31
N LEU A 83 -19.48 -9.68 27.68
CA LEU A 83 -20.28 -8.58 28.25
C LEU A 83 -21.77 -8.62 27.87
N PHE A 84 -22.08 -9.08 26.66
CA PHE A 84 -23.42 -8.98 26.07
C PHE A 84 -23.99 -10.34 25.64
N GLY A 85 -23.23 -11.42 25.79
CA GLY A 85 -23.59 -12.75 25.33
C GLY A 85 -23.53 -12.89 23.81
N ASN A 86 -23.77 -14.12 23.32
CA ASN A 86 -23.57 -14.45 21.91
C ASN A 86 -24.58 -13.77 20.96
N ALA A 87 -25.74 -13.33 21.46
CA ALA A 87 -26.75 -12.68 20.64
C ALA A 87 -26.29 -11.32 20.07
N ALA A 88 -25.44 -10.59 20.81
CA ALA A 88 -24.93 -9.28 20.40
C ALA A 88 -23.73 -9.36 19.43
N LEU A 89 -23.10 -10.54 19.29
CA LEU A 89 -21.91 -10.72 18.46
C LEU A 89 -22.17 -10.41 16.99
N GLY A 90 -23.29 -10.90 16.45
CA GLY A 90 -23.61 -10.70 15.03
C GLY A 90 -23.76 -9.22 14.68
N PHE A 91 -24.50 -8.48 15.51
CA PHE A 91 -24.73 -7.05 15.29
C PHE A 91 -23.44 -6.24 15.45
N LEU A 92 -22.64 -6.52 16.47
CA LEU A 92 -21.39 -5.80 16.68
C LEU A 92 -20.36 -6.11 15.59
N SER A 93 -20.23 -7.36 15.16
CA SER A 93 -19.34 -7.74 14.05
C SER A 93 -19.71 -7.04 12.75
N ALA A 94 -21.01 -6.99 12.42
CA ALA A 94 -21.48 -6.27 11.24
C ALA A 94 -21.18 -4.76 11.34
N GLY A 95 -21.43 -4.15 12.52
CA GLY A 95 -21.10 -2.76 12.79
C GLY A 95 -19.60 -2.46 12.71
N MET A 96 -18.76 -3.34 13.25
CA MET A 96 -17.31 -3.24 13.18
C MET A 96 -16.78 -3.32 11.75
N THR A 97 -17.28 -4.25 10.93
CA THR A 97 -16.88 -4.35 9.52
C THR A 97 -17.20 -3.07 8.75
N LEU A 98 -18.41 -2.52 8.94
CA LEU A 98 -18.79 -1.23 8.36
C LEU A 98 -17.90 -0.09 8.87
N ALA A 99 -17.59 -0.08 10.17
CA ALA A 99 -16.74 0.95 10.76
C ALA A 99 -15.30 0.90 10.24
N ILE A 100 -14.72 -0.30 10.10
CA ILE A 100 -13.38 -0.48 9.52
C ILE A 100 -13.38 0.01 8.06
N LEU A 101 -14.37 -0.40 7.26
CA LEU A 101 -14.43 -0.01 5.86
C LEU A 101 -14.54 1.51 5.69
N ILE A 102 -15.45 2.16 6.41
CA ILE A 102 -15.68 3.59 6.26
C ILE A 102 -14.55 4.40 6.91
N PHE A 103 -14.31 4.16 8.21
CA PHE A 103 -13.42 5.01 9.00
C PHE A 103 -11.97 4.60 8.90
N SER A 104 -11.65 3.33 8.67
CA SER A 104 -10.25 2.88 8.68
C SER A 104 -9.69 2.62 7.28
N GLU A 105 -10.53 2.56 6.25
CA GLU A 105 -10.09 2.27 4.89
C GLU A 105 -10.44 3.38 3.91
N VAL A 106 -11.73 3.61 3.63
CA VAL A 106 -12.16 4.55 2.58
C VAL A 106 -11.80 6.00 2.94
N LEU A 107 -12.14 6.46 4.14
CA LEU A 107 -11.90 7.84 4.55
C LEU A 107 -10.40 8.18 4.67
N PRO A 108 -9.56 7.40 5.40
CA PRO A 108 -8.15 7.74 5.54
C PRO A 108 -7.38 7.59 4.23
N LYS A 109 -7.72 6.64 3.35
CA LYS A 109 -7.08 6.56 2.03
C LYS A 109 -7.30 7.84 1.22
N ASN A 110 -8.54 8.34 1.19
CA ASN A 110 -8.85 9.60 0.52
C ASN A 110 -8.12 10.81 1.13
N LEU A 111 -8.06 10.89 2.47
CA LEU A 111 -7.29 11.93 3.15
C LEU A 111 -5.79 11.85 2.84
N GLY A 112 -5.23 10.64 2.78
CA GLY A 112 -3.82 10.40 2.50
C GLY A 112 -3.41 10.93 1.13
N VAL A 113 -4.27 10.74 0.13
CA VAL A 113 -4.07 11.27 -1.23
C VAL A 113 -4.20 12.79 -1.25
N VAL A 114 -5.28 13.35 -0.70
CA VAL A 114 -5.58 14.79 -0.78
C VAL A 114 -4.55 15.62 0.00
N TYR A 115 -4.17 15.17 1.20
CA TYR A 115 -3.30 15.91 2.11
C TYR A 115 -1.84 15.47 2.05
N ARG A 116 -1.44 14.70 1.03
CA ARG A 116 -0.09 14.09 0.94
C ARG A 116 1.05 15.07 1.23
N ARG A 117 1.02 16.29 0.67
CA ARG A 117 2.07 17.31 0.85
C ARG A 117 2.21 17.82 2.28
N SER A 118 1.10 17.91 3.02
CA SER A 118 1.09 18.39 4.41
C SER A 118 1.45 17.25 5.38
N LEU A 119 1.08 16.02 5.04
CA LEU A 119 1.33 14.83 5.84
C LEU A 119 2.76 14.33 5.74
N GLN A 120 3.38 14.43 4.56
CA GLN A 120 4.75 13.96 4.28
C GLN A 120 5.77 14.28 5.38
N PRO A 121 5.95 15.55 5.83
CA PRO A 121 6.93 15.86 6.86
C PRO A 121 6.69 15.10 8.18
N HIS A 122 5.44 14.82 8.52
CA HIS A 122 5.06 14.21 9.80
C HIS A 122 5.10 12.69 9.75
N VAL A 123 4.83 12.11 8.58
CA VAL A 123 4.64 10.67 8.40
C VAL A 123 5.95 9.94 8.11
N VAL A 124 6.96 10.60 7.55
CA VAL A 124 8.24 9.98 7.16
C VAL A 124 8.90 9.15 8.26
N TYR A 125 9.00 9.67 9.50
CA TYR A 125 9.60 8.92 10.61
C TYR A 125 8.72 7.77 11.13
N PRO A 126 7.42 7.96 11.39
CA PRO A 126 6.51 6.85 11.69
C PRO A 126 6.61 5.72 10.66
N LEU A 127 6.67 6.06 9.39
CA LEU A 127 6.66 5.10 8.29
C LEU A 127 7.97 4.32 8.19
N TRP A 128 9.10 5.00 8.39
CA TRP A 128 10.39 4.33 8.57
C TRP A 128 10.38 3.38 9.77
N GLY A 129 9.77 3.77 10.89
CA GLY A 129 9.61 2.93 12.07
C GLY A 129 8.81 1.67 11.77
N VAL A 130 7.64 1.81 11.16
CA VAL A 130 6.79 0.68 10.74
C VAL A 130 7.56 -0.26 9.82
N ARG A 131 8.19 0.28 8.76
CA ARG A 131 9.04 -0.49 7.85
C ARG A 131 10.09 -1.28 8.63
N ARG A 132 10.90 -0.62 9.46
CA ARG A 132 12.00 -1.23 10.20
C ARG A 132 11.55 -2.34 11.16
N THR A 133 10.40 -2.16 11.81
CA THR A 133 9.84 -3.14 12.76
C THR A 133 9.27 -4.37 12.06
N LEU A 134 8.67 -4.20 10.88
CA LEU A 134 7.99 -5.28 10.17
C LEU A 134 8.83 -5.92 9.07
N THR A 135 9.96 -5.31 8.69
CA THR A 135 10.96 -5.89 7.79
C THR A 135 11.29 -7.36 8.10
N PRO A 136 11.54 -7.80 9.35
CA PRO A 136 11.81 -9.21 9.60
C PRO A 136 10.63 -10.10 9.19
N ILE A 137 9.40 -9.69 9.52
CA ILE A 137 8.19 -10.46 9.21
C ILE A 137 7.97 -10.51 7.70
N THR A 138 8.04 -9.37 7.01
CA THR A 138 7.85 -9.30 5.56
C THR A 138 8.94 -10.05 4.80
N TYR A 139 10.18 -10.05 5.29
CA TYR A 139 11.27 -10.86 4.74
C TYR A 139 10.97 -12.37 4.82
N PHE A 140 10.49 -12.86 5.97
CA PHE A 140 10.10 -14.26 6.11
C PHE A 140 8.93 -14.62 5.18
N CYS A 141 7.92 -13.75 5.05
CA CYS A 141 6.85 -13.94 4.09
C CYS A 141 7.38 -13.97 2.65
N GLY A 142 8.29 -13.06 2.29
CA GLY A 142 8.92 -13.02 0.97
C GLY A 142 9.73 -14.28 0.65
N LEU A 143 10.40 -14.86 1.64
CA LEU A 143 11.11 -16.13 1.49
C LEU A 143 10.15 -17.28 1.16
N LEU A 144 9.01 -17.34 1.85
CA LEU A 144 7.97 -18.34 1.56
C LEU A 144 7.38 -18.15 0.17
N VAL A 145 7.12 -16.90 -0.24
CA VAL A 145 6.60 -16.58 -1.58
C VAL A 145 7.60 -16.99 -2.65
N ARG A 146 8.89 -16.67 -2.49
CA ARG A 146 9.95 -17.08 -3.44
C ARG A 146 10.12 -18.59 -3.53
N TRP A 147 9.83 -19.31 -2.45
CA TRP A 147 9.84 -20.77 -2.47
C TRP A 147 8.61 -21.34 -3.19
N ALA A 148 7.44 -20.70 -3.04
CA ALA A 148 6.18 -21.15 -3.63
C ALA A 148 6.00 -20.73 -5.10
N ILE A 149 6.57 -19.59 -5.50
CA ILE A 149 6.46 -19.02 -6.84
C ILE A 149 7.84 -19.07 -7.49
N PRO A 150 8.05 -19.95 -8.49
CA PRO A 150 9.28 -19.96 -9.27
C PRO A 150 9.50 -18.58 -9.90
N ASN A 151 10.70 -18.04 -9.75
CA ASN A 151 11.10 -16.83 -10.44
C ASN A 151 11.04 -17.12 -11.94
N ARG A 152 10.05 -16.57 -12.66
CA ARG A 152 10.10 -16.53 -14.12
C ARG A 152 10.95 -15.31 -14.46
N GLU A 153 12.12 -15.55 -15.02
CA GLU A 153 12.93 -14.48 -15.59
C GLU A 153 12.10 -13.76 -16.68
N GLU A 154 11.99 -12.45 -16.57
CA GLU A 154 11.18 -11.56 -17.42
C GLU A 154 11.86 -11.27 -18.78
N ASP A 155 12.59 -12.23 -19.35
CA ASP A 155 13.54 -11.95 -20.44
C ASP A 155 12.90 -11.56 -21.78
N HIS A 156 11.57 -11.71 -21.94
CA HIS A 156 10.85 -11.35 -23.18
C HIS A 156 9.49 -10.65 -22.97
N ALA A 157 9.10 -10.38 -21.71
CA ALA A 157 7.80 -9.77 -21.43
C ALA A 157 7.79 -8.25 -21.71
N ASP A 158 8.95 -7.60 -21.53
CA ASP A 158 9.08 -6.14 -21.63
C ASP A 158 8.95 -5.67 -23.10
N ASP A 159 9.55 -6.39 -24.04
CA ASP A 159 9.48 -6.06 -25.47
C ASP A 159 8.08 -6.26 -26.04
N GLU A 160 7.41 -7.36 -25.72
CA GLU A 160 6.02 -7.60 -26.12
C GLU A 160 5.08 -6.52 -25.55
N GLU A 161 5.30 -6.08 -24.31
CA GLU A 161 4.57 -4.97 -23.70
C GLU A 161 4.80 -3.65 -24.46
N ILE A 162 6.05 -3.32 -24.81
CA ILE A 162 6.38 -2.10 -25.58
C ILE A 162 5.72 -2.13 -26.96
N ILE A 163 5.71 -3.28 -27.64
CA ILE A 163 5.04 -3.47 -28.93
C ILE A 163 3.54 -3.20 -28.80
N LEU A 164 2.89 -3.80 -27.81
CA LEU A 164 1.46 -3.64 -27.54
C LEU A 164 1.10 -2.17 -27.22
N LEU A 165 1.94 -1.48 -26.46
CA LEU A 165 1.77 -0.05 -26.16
C LEU A 165 1.89 0.82 -27.41
N ALA A 166 2.86 0.53 -28.29
CA ALA A 166 3.05 1.23 -29.56
C ALA A 166 1.85 1.03 -30.50
N GLU A 167 1.34 -0.20 -30.63
CA GLU A 167 0.13 -0.50 -31.41
C GLU A 167 -1.09 0.25 -30.88
N ARG A 168 -1.25 0.27 -29.55
CA ARG A 168 -2.36 0.98 -28.90
C ARG A 168 -2.27 2.50 -29.12
N GLY A 169 -1.07 3.07 -29.08
CA GLY A 169 -0.82 4.46 -29.43
C GLY A 169 -1.16 4.78 -30.89
N ALA A 170 -0.92 3.83 -31.81
CA ALA A 170 -1.32 3.97 -33.20
C ALA A 170 -2.84 3.90 -33.40
N GLN A 171 -3.55 3.07 -32.63
CA GLN A 171 -5.02 3.03 -32.63
C GLN A 171 -5.65 4.29 -32.06
N GLN A 172 -5.02 4.90 -31.06
CA GLN A 172 -5.49 6.14 -30.41
C GLN A 172 -5.09 7.41 -31.17
N GLY A 173 -4.31 7.28 -32.25
CA GLY A 173 -3.85 8.41 -33.08
C GLY A 173 -2.77 9.27 -32.42
N THR A 174 -2.21 8.84 -31.29
CA THR A 174 -1.04 9.49 -30.67
C THR A 174 0.27 9.10 -31.37
N LEU A 175 0.27 7.98 -32.09
CA LEU A 175 1.36 7.48 -32.91
C LEU A 175 0.84 7.17 -34.32
N SER A 176 1.68 7.27 -35.35
CA SER A 176 1.32 6.77 -36.68
C SER A 176 1.51 5.25 -36.77
N ARG A 177 0.82 4.59 -37.70
CA ARG A 177 1.02 3.15 -37.94
C ARG A 177 2.45 2.81 -38.35
N SER A 178 3.12 3.70 -39.08
CA SER A 178 4.51 3.51 -39.50
C SER A 178 5.47 3.55 -38.31
N GLU A 179 5.29 4.48 -37.38
CA GLU A 179 6.10 4.57 -36.15
C GLU A 179 5.90 3.34 -35.25
N SER A 180 4.65 2.89 -35.07
CA SER A 180 4.38 1.65 -34.31
C SER A 180 5.05 0.43 -34.95
N SER A 181 4.98 0.30 -36.28
CA SER A 181 5.64 -0.80 -37.00
C SER A 181 7.16 -0.74 -36.93
N ILE A 182 7.77 0.46 -36.87
CA ILE A 182 9.22 0.60 -36.69
C ILE A 182 9.64 0.12 -35.31
N ILE A 183 8.90 0.50 -34.26
CA ILE A 183 9.17 0.07 -32.88
C ILE A 183 9.06 -1.46 -32.78
N ALA A 184 7.99 -2.03 -33.33
CA ALA A 184 7.80 -3.49 -33.30
C ALA A 184 8.90 -4.24 -34.03
N ASN A 185 9.28 -3.77 -35.22
CA ASN A 185 10.35 -4.39 -35.99
C ASN A 185 11.72 -4.25 -35.30
N ALA A 186 12.01 -3.11 -34.68
CA ALA A 186 13.28 -2.88 -33.99
C ALA A 186 13.47 -3.82 -32.79
N LEU A 187 12.42 -4.02 -31.99
CA LEU A 187 12.45 -4.94 -30.84
C LEU A 187 12.50 -6.39 -31.30
N SER A 188 11.69 -6.78 -32.30
CA SER A 188 11.72 -8.14 -32.84
C SER A 188 13.04 -8.55 -33.52
N LEU A 189 13.92 -7.58 -33.82
CA LEU A 189 15.24 -7.83 -34.39
C LEU A 189 16.32 -8.05 -33.32
N ASP A 190 16.14 -7.55 -32.10
CA ASP A 190 17.09 -7.76 -30.98
C ASP A 190 16.99 -9.20 -30.44
N ASP A 191 15.84 -9.84 -30.64
CA ASP A 191 15.56 -11.25 -30.30
C ASP A 191 16.21 -12.30 -31.26
N VAL A 192 16.92 -11.88 -32.32
CA VAL A 192 17.50 -12.76 -33.37
C VAL A 192 19.03 -12.80 -33.32
#